data_AF-A0A2G6JKW2-F1
#
_entry.id   AF-A0A2G6JKW2-F1
#
_cell.length_a   1.000
_cell.length_b   1.000
_cell.length_c   1.000
_cell.angle_alpha   90.00
_cell.angle_beta   90.00
_cell.angle_gamma   90.00
#
_symmetry.space_group_name_H-M   'P 1'
#
loop_
_entity.id
_entity.type
_entity.pdbx_description
1 polymer ?
#
loop_
_entity_poly.entity_id
_entity_poly.type
_entity_poly.pdbx_seq_one_letter_code
_entity_poly.pdbx_strand_id
1 'polypeptide(L)'
;MSTLESTTRRRSRVQDSLSQPKQALGSSPKTAREKELVRGPITSGRQGRIVSAPQLNEEERQQLARLAQALDWSFYVELGDVAARAREVGRELEGLAPRRRSDEAQRPTRPSLSNLRRHAMRQWFDSVLEGREGESYERRLRSLYFPILVGDAGHDDVPQILVEHFLDYIEGYLTSWLFDRPHENLVPSAQLLHAFQSAMVLQRRANAFRDSES
;
A
#
# COMPACT_ATOMS: atom_id res chain seq x y z
N MET A 1 42.47 -45.45 16.95
CA MET A 1 43.43 -45.57 18.07
C MET A 1 43.36 -44.27 18.87
N SER A 2 43.16 -44.37 20.19
CA SER A 2 43.15 -43.30 21.22
C SER A 2 41.97 -42.32 21.12
N THR A 3 40.79 -42.50 21.73
CA THR A 3 40.42 -42.56 23.17
C THR A 3 40.99 -41.43 24.03
N LEU A 4 40.10 -40.62 24.60
CA LEU A 4 40.08 -40.20 26.00
C LEU A 4 38.70 -39.61 26.37
N GLU A 5 37.91 -40.48 27.00
CA GLU A 5 36.77 -40.15 27.85
C GLU A 5 37.26 -39.55 29.18
N SER A 6 36.44 -38.69 29.79
CA SER A 6 36.30 -38.49 31.25
C SER A 6 35.02 -37.66 31.48
N THR A 7 33.87 -38.22 31.90
CA THR A 7 33.52 -38.75 33.25
C THR A 7 33.44 -37.61 34.28
N THR A 8 32.42 -37.34 35.12
CA THR A 8 31.10 -37.91 35.46
C THR A 8 30.56 -37.12 36.69
N ARG A 9 29.22 -37.10 36.89
CA ARG A 9 28.46 -36.90 38.17
C ARG A 9 28.41 -35.48 38.78
N ARG A 10 27.32 -35.01 39.42
CA ARG A 10 26.32 -35.62 40.36
C ARG A 10 25.06 -34.68 40.38
N ARG A 11 23.81 -35.19 40.32
CA ARG A 11 22.85 -35.44 41.45
C ARG A 11 22.65 -34.24 42.41
N SER A 12 21.50 -33.92 43.02
CA SER A 12 20.08 -34.34 43.03
C SER A 12 19.45 -33.65 44.26
N ARG A 13 18.23 -33.10 44.18
CA ARG A 13 17.28 -32.84 45.30
C ARG A 13 16.00 -32.29 44.64
N VAL A 14 14.81 -32.90 44.55
CA VAL A 14 14.00 -33.86 45.31
C VAL A 14 13.54 -33.35 46.68
N GLN A 15 12.22 -33.02 46.70
CA GLN A 15 11.25 -33.12 47.80
C GLN A 15 11.32 -32.04 48.90
N ASP A 16 10.23 -31.56 49.51
CA ASP A 16 8.85 -32.08 49.59
C ASP A 16 7.92 -31.05 50.25
N SER A 17 6.60 -31.19 50.02
CA SER A 17 5.52 -31.02 51.02
C SER A 17 5.17 -29.60 51.55
N LEU A 18 3.94 -29.22 51.91
CA LEU A 18 2.58 -29.77 51.91
C LEU A 18 1.64 -28.65 52.44
N SER A 19 0.34 -28.73 52.08
CA SER A 19 -0.83 -28.33 52.89
C SER A 19 -1.36 -26.88 52.93
N GLN A 20 -2.29 -26.58 52.02
CA GLN A 20 -3.76 -26.45 52.26
C GLN A 20 -4.39 -25.30 53.11
N PRO A 21 -5.71 -25.02 52.91
CA PRO A 21 -6.31 -23.68 52.81
C PRO A 21 -7.25 -23.31 53.97
N LYS A 22 -7.72 -22.06 54.00
CA LYS A 22 -8.98 -21.69 54.68
C LYS A 22 -9.77 -20.66 53.88
N GLN A 23 -11.00 -21.04 53.52
CA GLN A 23 -12.10 -20.17 53.11
C GLN A 23 -12.81 -19.57 54.33
N ALA A 24 -13.35 -18.35 54.19
CA ALA A 24 -14.71 -17.92 54.58
C ALA A 24 -14.80 -16.39 54.34
N LEU A 25 -15.56 -15.89 53.36
CA LEU A 25 -17.00 -15.56 53.32
C LEU A 25 -17.42 -14.31 54.13
N GLY A 26 -18.05 -13.37 53.42
CA GLY A 26 -18.67 -12.12 53.90
C GLY A 26 -17.90 -10.90 53.41
N SER A 27 -18.39 -9.95 52.62
CA SER A 27 -19.75 -9.50 52.30
C SER A 27 -19.65 -8.46 51.16
N SER A 28 -20.52 -8.52 50.14
CA SER A 28 -20.77 -7.40 49.19
C SER A 28 -21.88 -6.48 49.74
N PRO A 29 -22.29 -5.35 49.10
CA PRO A 29 -21.82 -4.69 47.87
C PRO A 29 -21.67 -3.14 47.97
N LYS A 30 -21.00 -2.50 47.00
CA LYS A 30 -21.30 -1.12 46.54
C LYS A 30 -20.54 -0.75 45.25
N THR A 31 -21.29 -0.74 44.14
CA THR A 31 -21.29 0.21 43.01
C THR A 31 -19.97 0.69 42.35
N ALA A 32 -19.97 0.48 41.03
CA ALA A 32 -19.65 1.44 39.96
C ALA A 32 -18.23 1.44 39.32
N ARG A 33 -18.30 1.57 37.99
CA ARG A 33 -17.31 2.06 37.02
C ARG A 33 -16.27 1.05 36.48
N GLU A 34 -16.72 0.34 35.45
CA GLU A 34 -16.27 0.56 34.06
C GLU A 34 -14.82 1.06 33.94
N LYS A 35 -13.89 0.12 33.77
CA LYS A 35 -12.51 0.42 33.37
C LYS A 35 -12.50 0.77 31.89
N GLU A 36 -12.63 2.07 31.67
CA GLU A 36 -12.43 2.78 30.43
C GLU A 36 -11.05 2.45 29.83
N LEU A 37 -11.10 1.93 28.62
CA LEU A 37 -9.98 1.68 27.72
C LEU A 37 -9.26 3.01 27.47
N VAL A 38 -8.03 3.14 27.97
CA VAL A 38 -7.17 4.33 27.77
C VAL A 38 -6.86 4.47 26.28
N ARG A 39 -7.73 5.20 25.55
CA ARG A 39 -7.39 5.84 24.27
C ARG A 39 -6.49 7.03 24.59
N GLY A 40 -5.32 7.07 23.96
CA GLY A 40 -4.34 8.14 24.14
C GLY A 40 -4.89 9.54 23.84
N PRO A 41 -4.25 10.60 24.33
CA PRO A 41 -4.78 11.95 24.29
C PRO A 41 -4.84 12.49 22.85
N ILE A 42 -6.04 12.93 22.47
CA ILE A 42 -6.30 13.75 21.29
C ILE A 42 -5.62 15.10 21.53
N THR A 43 -4.48 15.35 20.90
CA THR A 43 -3.86 16.68 20.92
C THR A 43 -4.67 17.62 20.03
N SER A 44 -5.43 18.50 20.67
CA SER A 44 -6.19 19.58 20.05
C SER A 44 -5.22 20.66 19.51
N GLY A 45 -4.93 20.62 18.22
CA GLY A 45 -4.38 21.73 17.46
C GLY A 45 -5.50 22.58 16.86
N ARG A 46 -5.40 23.90 17.05
CA ARG A 46 -6.30 24.97 16.60
C ARG A 46 -6.91 24.71 15.20
N GLN A 47 -8.24 24.87 15.10
CA GLN A 47 -9.15 24.64 13.96
C GLN A 47 -9.70 23.20 13.88
N GLY A 48 -10.90 23.05 14.45
CA GLY A 48 -11.67 21.81 14.55
C GLY A 48 -12.16 21.29 13.20
N ARG A 49 -11.28 20.59 12.50
CA ARG A 49 -11.69 19.51 11.60
C ARG A 49 -10.85 18.29 11.97
N ILE A 50 -11.43 17.40 12.76
CA ILE A 50 -10.96 16.00 12.78
C ILE A 50 -11.29 15.48 11.38
N VAL A 51 -10.43 15.78 10.40
CA VAL A 51 -10.42 15.03 9.15
C VAL A 51 -9.80 13.72 9.55
N SER A 52 -10.63 12.78 10.00
CA SER A 52 -10.24 11.37 9.96
C SER A 52 -9.66 11.16 8.58
N ALA A 53 -8.41 10.71 8.53
CA ALA A 53 -7.75 10.37 7.27
C ALA A 53 -8.75 9.57 6.41
N PRO A 54 -8.96 9.92 5.13
CA PRO A 54 -9.67 9.01 4.23
C PRO A 54 -9.02 7.63 4.36
N GLN A 55 -9.85 6.65 4.65
CA GLN A 55 -9.50 5.25 4.82
C GLN A 55 -10.50 4.46 4.01
N LEU A 56 -10.06 3.37 3.38
CA LEU A 56 -10.98 2.49 2.69
C LEU A 56 -11.87 1.79 3.71
N ASN A 57 -13.19 1.92 3.51
CA ASN A 57 -14.17 1.18 4.27
C ASN A 57 -14.21 -0.29 3.80
N GLU A 58 -14.90 -1.14 4.57
CA GLU A 58 -14.93 -2.58 4.30
C GLU A 58 -15.59 -2.92 2.95
N GLU A 59 -16.61 -2.18 2.55
CA GLU A 59 -17.27 -2.37 1.25
C GLU A 59 -16.30 -2.05 0.11
N GLU A 60 -15.58 -0.93 0.18
CA GLU A 60 -14.56 -0.54 -0.80
C GLU A 60 -13.46 -1.61 -0.91
N ARG A 61 -12.98 -2.15 0.23
CA ARG A 61 -11.99 -3.25 0.22
C ARG A 61 -12.52 -4.50 -0.48
N GLN A 62 -13.78 -4.85 -0.25
CA GLN A 62 -14.41 -5.98 -0.92
C GLN A 62 -14.55 -5.74 -2.43
N GLN A 63 -14.90 -4.52 -2.85
CA GLN A 63 -14.96 -4.19 -4.27
C GLN A 63 -13.58 -4.19 -4.92
N LEU A 64 -12.53 -3.71 -4.25
CA LEU A 64 -11.16 -3.82 -4.76
C LEU A 64 -10.70 -5.27 -4.90
N ALA A 65 -11.06 -6.14 -3.95
CA ALA A 65 -10.79 -7.57 -4.05
C ALA A 65 -11.54 -8.24 -5.23
N ARG A 66 -12.80 -7.83 -5.48
CA ARG A 66 -13.56 -8.28 -6.66
C ARG A 66 -12.95 -7.77 -7.95
N LEU A 67 -12.49 -6.52 -7.97
CA LEU A 67 -11.78 -5.94 -9.10
C LEU A 67 -10.54 -6.77 -9.40
N ALA A 68 -9.70 -7.07 -8.40
CA ALA A 68 -8.53 -7.92 -8.57
C ALA A 68 -8.84 -9.31 -9.16
N GLN A 69 -10.00 -9.89 -8.84
CA GLN A 69 -10.45 -11.17 -9.41
C GLN A 69 -10.96 -11.04 -10.85
N ALA A 70 -11.51 -9.89 -11.21
CA ALA A 70 -12.02 -9.62 -12.55
C ALA A 70 -10.90 -9.34 -13.57
N LEU A 71 -9.75 -8.86 -13.10
CA LEU A 71 -8.60 -8.56 -13.95
C LEU A 71 -7.91 -9.84 -14.40
N ASP A 72 -7.70 -9.97 -15.70
CA ASP A 72 -7.04 -11.10 -16.31
C ASP A 72 -5.57 -10.79 -16.67
N TRP A 73 -4.89 -11.80 -17.21
CA TRP A 73 -3.51 -11.64 -17.64
C TRP A 73 -3.34 -10.58 -18.75
N SER A 74 -4.29 -10.48 -19.69
CA SER A 74 -4.25 -9.48 -20.77
C SER A 74 -4.23 -8.06 -20.21
N PHE A 75 -5.06 -7.78 -19.20
CA PHE A 75 -5.07 -6.49 -18.53
C PHE A 75 -3.67 -6.12 -18.00
N TYR A 76 -2.99 -7.04 -17.30
CA TYR A 76 -1.66 -6.77 -16.74
C TYR A 76 -0.57 -6.57 -17.81
N VAL A 77 -0.71 -7.22 -18.97
CA VAL A 77 0.20 -7.00 -20.11
C VAL A 77 0.00 -5.58 -20.65
N GLU A 78 -1.25 -5.20 -20.91
CA GLU A 78 -1.61 -3.86 -21.40
C GLU A 78 -1.26 -2.77 -20.40
N LEU A 79 -1.46 -3.00 -19.11
CA LEU A 79 -1.16 -2.07 -18.03
C LEU A 79 0.29 -1.56 -18.07
N GLY A 80 1.24 -2.41 -18.47
CA GLY A 80 2.63 -2.02 -18.63
C GLY A 80 2.85 -1.00 -19.76
N ASP A 81 2.14 -1.16 -20.87
CA ASP A 81 2.22 -0.28 -22.03
C ASP A 81 1.41 1.01 -21.79
N VAL A 82 0.26 0.90 -21.12
CA VAL A 82 -0.54 2.02 -20.60
C VAL A 82 0.29 2.89 -19.65
N ALA A 83 1.03 2.29 -18.72
CA ALA A 83 1.91 3.02 -17.79
C ALA A 83 3.05 3.74 -18.53
N ALA A 84 3.61 3.14 -19.59
CA ALA A 84 4.59 3.80 -20.43
C ALA A 84 3.98 5.02 -21.14
N ARG A 85 2.77 4.87 -21.68
CA ARG A 85 2.05 5.96 -22.35
C ARG A 85 1.63 7.07 -21.38
N ALA A 86 1.16 6.73 -20.19
CA ALA A 86 0.82 7.67 -19.12
C ALA A 86 2.00 8.60 -18.79
N ARG A 87 3.20 8.03 -18.67
CA ARG A 87 4.43 8.80 -18.45
C ARG A 87 4.77 9.72 -19.63
N GLU A 88 4.64 9.25 -20.86
CA GLU A 88 4.88 10.07 -22.06
C GLU A 88 3.90 11.24 -22.14
N VAL A 89 2.61 10.97 -21.94
CA VAL A 89 1.56 12.00 -21.96
C VAL A 89 1.78 13.02 -20.84
N GLY A 90 2.06 12.59 -19.61
CA GLY A 90 2.36 13.51 -18.51
C GLY A 90 3.56 14.41 -18.82
N ARG A 91 4.60 13.89 -19.47
CA ARG A 91 5.75 14.69 -19.91
C ARG A 91 5.38 15.69 -20.99
N GLU A 92 4.61 15.27 -21.98
CA GLU A 92 4.13 16.14 -23.07
C GLU A 92 3.30 17.31 -22.49
N LEU A 93 2.42 17.03 -21.53
CA LEU A 93 1.61 18.05 -20.84
C LEU A 93 2.46 19.07 -20.07
N GLU A 94 3.54 18.61 -19.44
CA GLU A 94 4.48 19.47 -18.70
C GLU A 94 5.55 20.13 -19.59
N GLY A 95 5.45 20.00 -20.91
CA GLY A 95 6.42 20.56 -21.85
C GLY A 95 7.82 19.93 -21.74
N LEU A 96 7.94 18.77 -21.11
CA LEU A 96 9.19 18.01 -20.98
C LEU A 96 9.46 17.26 -22.28
N ALA A 97 10.71 17.31 -22.76
CA ALA A 97 11.07 16.64 -24.00
C ALA A 97 10.76 15.12 -23.93
N PRO A 98 10.16 14.56 -24.99
CA PRO A 98 9.94 13.12 -25.06
C PRO A 98 11.30 12.41 -25.08
N ARG A 99 11.42 11.34 -24.28
CA ARG A 99 12.65 10.55 -24.24
C ARG A 99 12.83 9.86 -25.58
N ARG A 100 13.90 10.17 -26.32
CA ARG A 100 14.22 9.45 -27.56
C ARG A 100 14.54 8.00 -27.20
N ARG A 101 13.87 7.04 -27.84
CA ARG A 101 14.15 5.58 -27.67
C ARG A 101 15.64 5.24 -27.77
N SER A 102 16.42 6.05 -28.47
CA SER A 102 17.87 5.90 -28.65
C SER A 102 18.69 5.99 -27.35
N ASP A 103 18.25 6.75 -26.34
CA ASP A 103 19.00 6.89 -25.08
C ASP A 103 18.84 5.68 -24.16
N GLU A 104 17.73 4.95 -24.31
CA GLU A 104 17.41 3.74 -23.54
C GLU A 104 18.12 2.50 -24.13
N ALA A 105 18.45 2.54 -25.43
CA ALA A 105 19.19 1.49 -26.13
C ALA A 105 20.72 1.51 -25.87
N GLN A 106 21.28 2.61 -25.36
CA GLN A 106 22.73 2.79 -25.20
C GLN A 106 23.30 2.33 -23.84
N ARG A 107 22.49 1.76 -22.94
CA ARG A 107 22.97 1.24 -21.62
C ARG A 107 22.86 -0.29 -21.54
N PRO A 108 23.90 -1.06 -21.90
CA PRO A 108 23.75 -2.47 -22.29
C PRO A 108 23.68 -3.52 -21.15
N THR A 109 23.52 -3.16 -19.87
CA THR A 109 23.77 -4.13 -18.78
C THR A 109 22.83 -4.08 -17.57
N ARG A 110 21.65 -3.47 -17.68
CA ARG A 110 20.61 -3.60 -16.64
C ARG A 110 19.45 -4.42 -17.20
N PRO A 111 18.76 -5.29 -16.42
CA PRO A 111 17.42 -5.72 -16.79
C PRO A 111 16.69 -4.47 -17.29
N SER A 112 16.17 -4.53 -18.52
CA SER A 112 15.76 -3.31 -19.23
C SER A 112 14.89 -2.48 -18.29
N LEU A 113 15.15 -1.18 -18.21
CA LEU A 113 14.38 -0.29 -17.33
C LEU A 113 12.86 -0.48 -17.53
N SER A 114 12.47 -0.87 -18.74
CA SER A 114 11.14 -1.39 -19.10
C SER A 114 10.67 -2.57 -18.25
N ASN A 115 11.46 -3.65 -18.11
CA ASN A 115 11.11 -4.81 -17.27
C ASN A 115 10.95 -4.41 -15.80
N LEU A 116 11.87 -3.57 -15.28
CA LEU A 116 11.76 -3.04 -13.91
C LEU A 116 10.47 -2.24 -13.73
N ARG A 117 10.14 -1.38 -14.69
CA ARG A 117 8.91 -0.56 -14.68
C ARG A 117 7.66 -1.41 -14.76
N ARG A 118 7.61 -2.43 -15.63
CA ARG A 118 6.48 -3.36 -15.72
C ARG A 118 6.28 -4.11 -14.41
N HIS A 119 7.37 -4.56 -13.78
CA HIS A 119 7.30 -5.22 -12.49
C HIS A 119 6.81 -4.28 -11.38
N ALA A 120 7.38 -3.07 -11.29
CA ALA A 120 6.96 -2.06 -10.34
C ALA A 120 5.50 -1.64 -10.55
N MET A 121 5.04 -1.56 -11.81
CA MET A 121 3.67 -1.20 -12.15
C MET A 121 2.69 -2.24 -11.63
N ARG A 122 3.00 -3.51 -11.88
CA ARG A 122 2.19 -4.62 -11.36
C ARG A 122 2.14 -4.61 -9.83
N GLN A 123 3.30 -4.52 -9.18
CA GLN A 123 3.36 -4.50 -7.71
C GLN A 123 2.63 -3.32 -7.08
N TRP A 124 2.77 -2.13 -7.67
CA TRP A 124 2.06 -0.93 -7.25
C TRP A 124 0.55 -1.13 -7.42
N PHE A 125 0.11 -1.57 -8.60
CA PHE A 125 -1.30 -1.75 -8.90
C PHE A 125 -1.94 -2.82 -8.00
N ASP A 126 -1.26 -3.94 -7.79
CA ASP A 126 -1.69 -4.97 -6.83
C ASP A 126 -1.80 -4.39 -5.41
N SER A 127 -0.88 -3.51 -5.00
CA SER A 127 -0.95 -2.83 -3.70
C SER A 127 -2.16 -1.88 -3.60
N VAL A 128 -2.56 -1.24 -4.70
CA VAL A 128 -3.78 -0.42 -4.77
C VAL A 128 -5.02 -1.29 -4.60
N LEU A 129 -5.07 -2.44 -5.29
CA LEU A 129 -6.19 -3.39 -5.21
C LEU A 129 -6.27 -4.11 -3.86
N GLU A 130 -5.14 -4.29 -3.18
CA GLU A 130 -5.13 -4.78 -1.79
C GLU A 130 -5.60 -3.70 -0.79
N GLY A 131 -5.78 -2.45 -1.23
CA GLY A 131 -6.14 -1.34 -0.37
C GLY A 131 -5.07 -1.09 0.70
N ARG A 132 -3.78 -1.16 0.33
CA ARG A 132 -2.68 -0.89 1.26
C ARG A 132 -2.64 0.58 1.64
N GLU A 133 -2.44 0.83 2.93
CA GLU A 133 -2.44 2.18 3.52
C GLU A 133 -1.36 2.31 4.60
N GLY A 134 -1.15 3.53 5.06
CA GLY A 134 -0.30 3.85 6.20
C GLY A 134 1.14 4.23 5.83
N GLU A 135 1.84 4.81 6.80
CA GLU A 135 3.11 5.52 6.59
C GLU A 135 4.18 4.68 5.87
N SER A 136 4.28 3.38 6.17
CA SER A 136 5.24 2.49 5.51
C SER A 136 4.92 2.26 4.03
N TYR A 137 3.64 2.27 3.65
CA TYR A 137 3.23 2.18 2.26
C TYR A 137 3.41 3.52 1.55
N GLU A 138 3.03 4.63 2.18
CA GLU A 138 3.24 5.98 1.66
C GLU A 138 4.72 6.26 1.38
N ARG A 139 5.61 5.84 2.27
CA ARG A 139 7.07 5.92 2.05
C ARG A 139 7.50 5.13 0.81
N ARG A 140 6.98 3.91 0.61
CA ARG A 140 7.26 3.10 -0.58
C ARG A 140 6.73 3.73 -1.87
N LEU A 141 5.57 4.37 -1.83
CA LEU A 141 5.05 5.12 -2.98
C LEU A 141 6.05 6.19 -3.43
N ARG A 142 6.52 7.00 -2.46
CA ARG A 142 7.41 8.12 -2.72
C ARG A 142 8.84 7.70 -3.09
N SER A 143 9.41 6.71 -2.40
CA SER A 143 10.82 6.36 -2.54
C SER A 143 11.10 5.21 -3.51
N LEU A 144 10.06 4.49 -3.96
CA LEU A 144 10.23 3.31 -4.82
C LEU A 144 9.31 3.36 -6.03
N TYR A 145 8.00 3.40 -5.84
CA TYR A 145 7.06 3.24 -6.96
C TYR A 145 7.10 4.42 -7.93
N PHE A 146 6.77 5.63 -7.48
CA PHE A 146 6.71 6.79 -8.40
C PHE A 146 8.06 7.13 -9.06
N PRO A 147 9.21 7.06 -8.37
CA PRO A 147 10.52 7.20 -9.03
C PRO A 147 10.75 6.21 -10.17
N ILE A 148 10.32 4.95 -10.02
CA ILE A 148 10.47 3.95 -11.08
C ILE A 148 9.46 4.18 -12.21
N LEU A 149 8.19 4.38 -11.86
CA LEU A 149 7.07 4.43 -12.79
C LEU A 149 7.09 5.68 -13.67
N VAL A 150 7.28 6.83 -13.02
CA VAL A 150 7.14 8.16 -13.62
C VAL A 150 8.49 8.81 -13.82
N GLY A 151 9.42 8.60 -12.88
CA GLY A 151 10.72 9.24 -12.85
C GLY A 151 11.67 8.88 -14.00
N ASP A 152 12.71 9.70 -14.12
CA ASP A 152 13.84 9.45 -15.00
C ASP A 152 14.87 8.55 -14.35
N ALA A 153 15.50 7.69 -15.16
CA ALA A 153 16.61 6.87 -14.70
C ALA A 153 17.72 7.73 -14.07
N GLY A 154 17.81 7.72 -12.73
CA GLY A 154 18.81 8.46 -11.96
C GLY A 154 18.33 9.76 -11.31
N HIS A 155 17.03 10.06 -11.31
CA HIS A 155 16.45 11.16 -10.53
C HIS A 155 15.41 10.62 -9.57
N ASP A 156 15.68 10.77 -8.28
CA ASP A 156 14.79 10.32 -7.20
C ASP A 156 13.61 11.29 -7.01
N ASP A 157 13.77 12.55 -7.46
CA ASP A 157 12.73 13.57 -7.38
C ASP A 157 11.82 13.57 -8.60
N VAL A 158 10.61 13.04 -8.42
CA VAL A 158 9.53 13.12 -9.43
C VAL A 158 8.62 14.30 -9.12
N PRO A 159 8.43 15.27 -10.04
CA PRO A 159 7.44 16.34 -9.86
C PRO A 159 6.05 15.80 -9.53
N GLN A 160 5.37 16.40 -8.55
CA GLN A 160 4.03 15.97 -8.12
C GLN A 160 3.05 15.94 -9.30
N ILE A 161 3.07 16.97 -10.14
CA ILE A 161 2.19 17.08 -11.30
C ILE A 161 2.33 15.91 -12.29
N LEU A 162 3.54 15.36 -12.46
CA LEU A 162 3.74 14.18 -13.31
C LEU A 162 3.14 12.91 -12.70
N VAL A 163 3.16 12.81 -11.36
CA VAL A 163 2.49 11.72 -10.65
C VAL A 163 0.98 11.86 -10.79
N GLU A 164 0.43 13.08 -10.71
CA GLU A 164 -1.00 13.35 -10.90
C GLU A 164 -1.46 12.94 -12.30
N HIS A 165 -0.78 13.42 -13.35
CA HIS A 165 -1.09 13.02 -14.74
C HIS A 165 -1.00 11.51 -14.93
N PHE A 166 -0.01 10.86 -14.33
CA PHE A 166 0.12 9.41 -14.39
C PHE A 166 -1.08 8.71 -13.74
N LEU A 167 -1.45 9.11 -12.52
CA LEU A 167 -2.56 8.53 -11.78
C LEU A 167 -3.90 8.74 -12.52
N ASP A 168 -4.12 9.93 -13.06
CA ASP A 168 -5.32 10.26 -13.85
C ASP A 168 -5.42 9.41 -15.11
N TYR A 169 -4.29 9.16 -15.78
CA TYR A 169 -4.25 8.31 -16.97
C TYR A 169 -4.60 6.85 -16.63
N ILE A 170 -4.05 6.30 -15.54
CA ILE A 170 -4.38 4.94 -15.10
C ILE A 170 -5.86 4.83 -14.71
N GLU A 171 -6.39 5.83 -14.02
CA GLU A 171 -7.81 5.89 -13.65
C GLU A 171 -8.72 5.94 -14.89
N GLY A 172 -8.35 6.73 -15.89
CA GLY A 172 -9.04 6.80 -17.18
C GLY A 172 -9.01 5.48 -17.94
N TYR A 173 -7.85 4.79 -17.96
CA TYR A 173 -7.74 3.47 -18.58
C TYR A 173 -8.63 2.43 -17.90
N LEU A 174 -8.61 2.35 -16.56
CA LEU A 174 -9.46 1.40 -15.84
C LEU A 174 -10.95 1.71 -16.03
N THR A 175 -11.31 3.00 -16.06
CA THR A 175 -12.68 3.43 -16.40
C THR A 175 -13.07 2.94 -17.78
N SER A 176 -12.22 3.12 -18.79
CA SER A 176 -12.48 2.61 -20.13
C SER A 176 -12.65 1.09 -20.14
N TRP A 177 -11.80 0.36 -19.40
CA TRP A 177 -11.85 -1.09 -19.32
C TRP A 177 -13.14 -1.61 -18.65
N LEU A 178 -13.56 -0.99 -17.54
CA LEU A 178 -14.77 -1.36 -16.79
C LEU A 178 -16.08 -1.12 -17.57
N PHE A 179 -16.06 -0.19 -18.51
CA PHE A 179 -17.24 0.27 -19.25
C PHE A 179 -17.17 -0.03 -20.75
N ASP A 180 -16.24 -0.90 -21.19
CA ASP A 180 -16.06 -1.29 -22.60
C ASP A 180 -17.28 -2.06 -23.16
N ARG A 181 -18.19 -2.51 -22.29
CA ARG A 181 -19.42 -3.24 -22.67
C ARG A 181 -20.67 -2.50 -22.21
N PRO A 182 -21.18 -1.54 -23.01
CA PRO A 182 -22.27 -0.66 -22.62
C PRO A 182 -23.63 -1.35 -22.45
N HIS A 183 -23.76 -2.62 -22.85
CA HIS A 183 -24.98 -3.41 -22.76
C HIS A 183 -25.08 -4.24 -21.46
N GLU A 184 -24.03 -4.27 -20.64
CA GLU A 184 -24.03 -4.97 -19.35
C GLU A 184 -24.60 -4.08 -18.24
N ASN A 185 -25.01 -4.69 -17.12
CA ASN A 185 -25.42 -3.94 -15.94
C ASN A 185 -24.21 -3.13 -15.43
N LEU A 186 -24.33 -1.80 -15.47
CA LEU A 186 -23.25 -0.88 -15.11
C LEU A 186 -23.06 -0.71 -13.60
N VAL A 187 -24.04 -1.10 -12.78
CA VAL A 187 -23.99 -0.88 -11.32
C VAL A 187 -22.78 -1.58 -10.68
N PRO A 188 -22.50 -2.87 -10.95
CA PRO A 188 -21.26 -3.50 -10.49
C PRO A 188 -20.00 -2.76 -10.93
N SER A 189 -19.88 -2.40 -12.22
CA SER A 189 -18.72 -1.65 -12.74
C SER A 189 -18.53 -0.31 -12.04
N ALA A 190 -19.62 0.41 -11.75
CA ALA A 190 -19.58 1.67 -11.01
C ALA A 190 -19.13 1.49 -9.56
N GLN A 191 -19.53 0.40 -8.89
CA GLN A 191 -19.07 0.08 -7.53
C GLN A 191 -17.57 -0.26 -7.51
N LEU A 192 -17.10 -1.04 -8.49
CA LEU A 192 -15.67 -1.35 -8.64
C LEU A 192 -14.85 -0.07 -8.92
N LEU A 193 -15.33 0.77 -9.83
CA LEU A 193 -14.68 2.05 -10.15
C LEU A 193 -14.63 2.96 -8.93
N HIS A 194 -15.73 3.11 -8.20
CA HIS A 194 -15.79 3.96 -7.02
C HIS A 194 -14.75 3.54 -5.97
N ALA A 195 -14.67 2.24 -5.67
CA ALA A 195 -13.68 1.73 -4.73
C ALA A 195 -12.23 1.97 -5.20
N PHE A 196 -11.97 1.79 -6.50
CA PHE A 196 -10.67 2.12 -7.08
C PHE A 196 -10.35 3.61 -6.96
N GLN A 197 -11.30 4.50 -7.25
CA GLN A 197 -11.13 5.95 -7.13
C GLN A 197 -10.84 6.36 -5.68
N SER A 198 -11.53 5.78 -4.71
CA SER A 198 -11.22 5.98 -3.29
C SER A 198 -9.78 5.57 -2.97
N ALA A 199 -9.31 4.44 -3.48
CA ALA A 199 -7.92 4.01 -3.29
C ALA A 199 -6.91 4.96 -3.97
N MET A 200 -7.26 5.51 -5.14
CA MET A 200 -6.44 6.48 -5.87
C MET A 200 -6.33 7.82 -5.15
N VAL A 201 -7.39 8.28 -4.47
CA VAL A 201 -7.35 9.46 -3.59
C VAL A 201 -6.31 9.28 -2.48
N LEU A 202 -6.17 8.07 -1.93
CA LEU A 202 -5.12 7.77 -0.96
C LEU A 202 -3.72 7.87 -1.57
N GLN A 203 -3.53 7.39 -2.80
CA GLN A 203 -2.25 7.50 -3.51
C GLN A 203 -1.85 8.96 -3.73
N ARG A 204 -2.80 9.79 -4.20
CA ARG A 204 -2.59 11.23 -4.44
C ARG A 204 -2.20 11.95 -3.15
N ARG A 205 -2.91 11.68 -2.05
CA ARG A 205 -2.61 12.25 -0.74
C ARG A 205 -1.23 11.85 -0.22
N ALA A 206 -0.87 10.56 -0.32
CA ALA A 206 0.43 10.07 0.10
C ALA A 206 1.59 10.80 -0.62
N ASN A 207 1.36 11.19 -1.87
CA ASN A 207 2.32 11.92 -2.68
C ASN A 207 2.35 13.43 -2.36
N ALA A 208 1.20 14.06 -2.10
CA ALA A 208 1.08 15.50 -1.85
C ALA A 208 1.79 16.00 -0.57
N PHE A 209 1.99 15.14 0.44
CA PHE A 209 2.69 15.53 1.68
C PHE A 209 4.19 15.85 1.51
N ARG A 210 4.77 15.60 0.33
CA ARG A 210 6.18 15.88 0.05
C ARG A 210 6.49 17.37 -0.03
N ASP A 211 5.56 18.18 -0.53
CA ASP A 211 5.76 19.62 -0.74
C ASP A 211 5.51 20.46 0.53
N SER A 212 4.92 19.86 1.57
CA SER A 212 4.65 20.54 2.85
C SER A 212 5.77 20.43 3.89
N GLU A 213 6.77 19.56 3.66
CA GLU A 213 7.89 19.32 4.59
C GLU A 213 9.24 19.89 4.09
N SER A 214 9.26 20.55 2.91
CA SER A 214 10.42 21.25 2.34
C SER A 214 10.29 22.76 2.49
#